data_AF-A0A842TLQ8-F1
#
_entry.id   AF-A0A842TLQ8-F1
#
_cell.length_a   1.000
_cell.length_b   1.000
_cell.length_c   1.000
_cell.angle_alpha   90.00
_cell.angle_beta   90.00
_cell.angle_gamma   90.00
#
_symmetry.space_group_name_H-M   'P 1'
#
loop_
_entity.id
_entity.type
_entity.pdbx_description
1 polymer ?
#
loop_
_entity_poly.entity_id
_entity_poly.type
_entity_poly.pdbx_seq_one_letter_code
_entity_poly.pdbx_strand_id
1 'polypeptide(L)'
;MSYEKIKSIVNVVNASNINSLNELIDKLKDEPAFHYGKNKILSPSRIKFYIDKCIEFGLLTNDYILTDMGSESLKNFDRLVSEVIFNMEYNGKKFKEFLTEALMKIRIPTVEEIKEGLEKHGVEISIDELRTFLNILAKCGRLEKNRKYTYSLKGLQLDEFEKIIRKEYENTDKDPSGLIWFEEFKEKIIKKYFLTLDEFEDLFAKLQKKKPRLIGLQRSRTKSYLLLRD
;
A
#
# COMPACT_ATOMS: atom_id res chain seq x y z
N MET A 1 -7.38 5.68 -14.26
CA MET A 1 -7.60 4.26 -14.67
C MET A 1 -8.57 3.56 -13.72
N SER A 2 -9.40 2.61 -14.15
CA SER A 2 -10.33 1.90 -13.24
C SER A 2 -9.70 0.62 -12.71
N TYR A 3 -9.63 0.49 -11.38
CA TYR A 3 -9.10 -0.67 -10.65
C TYR A 3 -9.61 -2.02 -11.20
N GLU A 4 -10.93 -2.13 -11.42
CA GLU A 4 -11.55 -3.37 -11.92
C GLU A 4 -11.08 -3.76 -13.32
N LYS A 5 -10.72 -2.78 -14.16
CA LYS A 5 -10.20 -3.04 -15.52
C LYS A 5 -8.78 -3.61 -15.48
N ILE A 6 -7.93 -3.09 -14.60
CA ILE A 6 -6.57 -3.62 -14.39
C ILE A 6 -6.67 -5.05 -13.88
N LYS A 7 -7.55 -5.29 -12.91
CA LYS A 7 -7.75 -6.60 -12.28
C LYS A 7 -8.20 -7.64 -13.28
N SER A 8 -9.20 -7.27 -14.07
CA SER A 8 -9.71 -8.11 -15.14
C SER A 8 -8.62 -8.40 -16.19
N ILE A 9 -7.83 -7.41 -16.62
CA ILE A 9 -6.70 -7.62 -17.56
C ILE A 9 -5.69 -8.63 -17.00
N VAL A 10 -5.20 -8.42 -15.79
CA VAL A 10 -4.19 -9.30 -15.17
C VAL A 10 -4.73 -10.72 -15.00
N ASN A 11 -5.99 -10.87 -14.58
CA ASN A 11 -6.63 -12.17 -14.42
C ASN A 11 -6.82 -12.88 -15.76
N VAL A 12 -7.28 -12.18 -16.80
CA VAL A 12 -7.47 -12.77 -18.13
C VAL A 12 -6.16 -13.23 -18.72
N VAL A 13 -5.09 -12.42 -18.63
CA VAL A 13 -3.76 -12.82 -19.11
C VAL A 13 -3.23 -14.02 -18.33
N ASN A 14 -3.42 -14.08 -17.01
CA ASN A 14 -2.99 -15.24 -16.22
C ASN A 14 -3.75 -16.53 -16.57
N ALA A 15 -5.06 -16.41 -16.80
CA ALA A 15 -5.94 -17.55 -17.05
C ALA A 15 -5.90 -18.05 -18.50
N SER A 16 -5.28 -17.29 -19.41
CA SER A 16 -5.29 -17.57 -20.84
C SER A 16 -3.89 -17.50 -21.44
N ASN A 17 -3.56 -18.46 -22.30
CA ASN A 17 -2.43 -18.30 -23.23
C ASN A 17 -2.80 -17.32 -24.33
N ILE A 18 -2.61 -16.03 -24.07
CA ILE A 18 -2.80 -14.93 -25.03
C ILE A 18 -1.64 -14.93 -26.03
N ASN A 19 -1.95 -14.99 -27.32
CA ASN A 19 -0.92 -14.95 -28.39
C ASN A 19 -0.96 -13.67 -29.22
N SER A 20 -1.96 -12.80 -29.02
CA SER A 20 -2.07 -11.54 -29.73
C SER A 20 -2.91 -10.51 -28.98
N LEU A 21 -2.73 -9.23 -29.34
CA LEU A 21 -3.54 -8.13 -28.81
C LEU A 21 -5.04 -8.31 -29.09
N ASN A 22 -5.40 -8.77 -30.30
CA ASN A 22 -6.80 -8.95 -30.68
C ASN A 22 -7.46 -10.05 -29.85
N GLU A 23 -6.74 -11.15 -29.59
CA GLU A 23 -7.23 -12.22 -28.72
C GLU A 23 -7.47 -11.71 -27.29
N LEU A 24 -6.55 -10.90 -26.75
CA LEU A 24 -6.72 -10.29 -25.43
C LEU A 24 -7.92 -9.35 -25.39
N ILE A 25 -8.06 -8.49 -26.40
CA ILE A 25 -9.21 -7.59 -26.51
C ILE A 25 -10.51 -8.39 -26.55
N ASP A 26 -10.57 -9.45 -27.34
CA ASP A 26 -11.79 -10.26 -27.48
C ASP A 26 -12.17 -10.94 -26.16
N LYS A 27 -11.21 -11.52 -25.43
CA LYS A 27 -11.47 -12.09 -24.10
C LYS A 27 -11.92 -11.04 -23.08
N LEU A 28 -11.35 -9.83 -23.13
CA LEU A 28 -11.75 -8.74 -22.23
C LEU A 28 -13.12 -8.16 -22.56
N LYS A 29 -13.69 -8.38 -23.75
CA LYS A 29 -15.06 -7.95 -24.06
C LYS A 29 -16.10 -8.73 -23.27
N ASP A 30 -15.80 -9.97 -22.86
CA ASP A 30 -16.69 -10.82 -22.09
C ASP A 30 -16.67 -10.46 -20.60
N GLU A 31 -15.65 -9.73 -20.16
CA GLU A 31 -15.46 -9.32 -18.78
C GLU A 31 -16.38 -8.15 -18.39
N PRO A 32 -17.14 -8.25 -17.28
CA PRO A 32 -18.06 -7.20 -16.83
C PRO A 32 -17.38 -5.83 -16.62
N ALA A 33 -16.09 -5.83 -16.26
CA ALA A 33 -15.30 -4.62 -16.07
C ALA A 33 -15.18 -3.75 -17.33
N PHE A 34 -15.38 -4.34 -18.52
CA PHE A 34 -15.30 -3.67 -19.82
C PHE A 34 -16.66 -3.36 -20.43
N HIS A 35 -17.73 -3.46 -19.64
CA HIS A 35 -19.05 -2.97 -20.04
C HIS A 35 -19.31 -1.58 -19.44
N TYR A 36 -20.15 -0.79 -20.12
CA TYR A 36 -20.71 0.45 -19.61
C TYR A 36 -22.25 0.40 -19.69
N GLY A 37 -22.90 0.92 -18.66
CA GLY A 37 -24.36 0.82 -18.52
C GLY A 37 -24.83 -0.63 -18.42
N LYS A 38 -26.07 -0.90 -18.86
CA LYS A 38 -26.74 -2.19 -18.62
C LYS A 38 -26.23 -3.39 -19.42
N ASN A 39 -25.28 -3.25 -20.38
CA ASN A 39 -24.57 -4.35 -21.11
C ASN A 39 -23.75 -3.87 -22.34
N LYS A 40 -23.40 -2.59 -22.48
CA LYS A 40 -22.68 -2.14 -23.69
C LYS A 40 -21.18 -2.35 -23.54
N ILE A 41 -20.59 -3.11 -24.44
CA ILE A 41 -19.14 -3.40 -24.44
C ILE A 41 -18.37 -2.13 -24.84
N LEU A 42 -17.24 -1.87 -24.17
CA LEU A 42 -16.33 -0.81 -24.56
C LEU A 42 -15.72 -1.07 -25.94
N SER A 43 -15.40 0.02 -26.67
CA SER A 43 -14.76 -0.12 -27.98
C SER A 43 -13.38 -0.78 -27.86
N PRO A 44 -12.95 -1.57 -28.86
CA PRO A 44 -11.61 -2.16 -28.90
C PRO A 44 -10.48 -1.16 -28.66
N SER A 45 -10.59 0.05 -29.21
CA SER A 45 -9.64 1.13 -28.98
C SER A 45 -9.52 1.55 -27.51
N ARG A 46 -10.63 1.58 -26.77
CA ARG A 46 -10.62 1.87 -25.33
C ARG A 46 -10.08 0.70 -24.53
N ILE A 47 -10.38 -0.55 -24.91
CA ILE A 47 -9.81 -1.74 -24.26
C ILE A 47 -8.29 -1.75 -24.45
N LYS A 48 -7.81 -1.53 -25.68
CA LYS A 48 -6.39 -1.37 -26.00
C LYS A 48 -5.73 -0.30 -25.14
N PHE A 49 -6.35 0.87 -25.00
CA PHE A 49 -5.83 1.93 -24.13
C PHE A 49 -5.56 1.44 -22.69
N TYR A 50 -6.44 0.62 -22.12
CA TYR A 50 -6.21 0.06 -20.77
C TYR A 50 -5.11 -1.01 -20.75
N ILE A 51 -4.99 -1.82 -21.81
CA ILE A 51 -3.89 -2.79 -21.96
C ILE A 51 -2.55 -2.07 -22.06
N ASP A 52 -2.45 -1.06 -22.93
CA ASP A 52 -1.26 -0.22 -23.11
C ASP A 52 -0.84 0.39 -21.78
N LYS A 53 -1.81 0.83 -20.97
CA LYS A 53 -1.55 1.32 -19.62
C LYS A 53 -1.04 0.24 -18.67
N CYS A 54 -1.52 -1.00 -18.74
CA CYS A 54 -0.96 -2.11 -17.96
C CYS A 54 0.50 -2.44 -18.35
N ILE A 55 0.87 -2.24 -19.62
CA ILE A 55 2.25 -2.36 -20.09
C ILE A 55 3.10 -1.21 -19.56
N GLU A 56 2.60 0.02 -19.67
CA GLU A 56 3.23 1.21 -19.10
C GLU A 56 3.50 0.97 -17.61
N PHE A 57 2.49 0.45 -16.89
CA PHE A 57 2.50 0.06 -15.48
C PHE A 57 3.45 -1.06 -15.10
N GLY A 58 4.13 -1.67 -16.08
CA GLY A 58 5.03 -2.79 -15.83
C GLY A 58 4.33 -4.03 -15.29
N LEU A 59 3.00 -4.11 -15.39
CA LEU A 59 2.21 -5.30 -15.05
C LEU A 59 2.24 -6.32 -16.19
N LEU A 60 2.39 -5.83 -17.42
CA LEU A 60 2.51 -6.62 -18.64
C LEU A 60 3.79 -6.25 -19.40
N THR A 61 4.36 -7.20 -20.13
CA THR A 61 5.36 -6.93 -21.17
C THR A 61 4.70 -6.41 -22.45
N ASN A 62 5.49 -5.93 -23.41
CA ASN A 62 4.99 -5.55 -24.75
C ASN A 62 4.31 -6.71 -25.50
N ASP A 63 4.66 -7.95 -25.14
CA ASP A 63 4.07 -9.17 -25.68
C ASP A 63 2.83 -9.63 -24.87
N TYR A 64 2.30 -8.77 -23.99
CA TYR A 64 1.11 -8.99 -23.17
C TYR A 64 1.24 -10.15 -22.17
N ILE A 65 2.47 -10.47 -21.76
CA ILE A 65 2.76 -11.48 -20.74
C ILE A 65 2.85 -10.80 -19.39
N LEU A 66 2.39 -11.46 -18.31
CA LEU A 66 2.61 -10.94 -16.96
C LEU A 66 4.10 -10.84 -16.65
N THR A 67 4.51 -9.69 -16.13
CA THR A 67 5.82 -9.54 -15.49
C THR A 67 5.82 -10.19 -14.12
N ASP A 68 6.98 -10.23 -13.44
CA ASP A 68 7.07 -10.63 -12.03
C ASP A 68 6.12 -9.79 -11.16
N MET A 69 6.02 -8.50 -11.44
CA MET A 69 5.14 -7.55 -10.77
C MET A 69 3.66 -7.84 -11.05
N GLY A 70 3.30 -8.12 -12.30
CA GLY A 70 1.95 -8.54 -12.69
C GLY A 70 1.54 -9.84 -11.99
N SER A 71 2.46 -10.80 -11.92
CA SER A 71 2.25 -12.10 -11.26
C SER A 71 2.07 -11.95 -9.75
N GLU A 72 2.87 -11.10 -9.09
CA GLU A 72 2.71 -10.82 -7.66
C GLU A 72 1.39 -10.10 -7.37
N SER A 73 0.91 -9.27 -8.31
CA SER A 73 -0.37 -8.57 -8.17
C SER A 73 -1.56 -9.53 -8.08
N LEU A 74 -1.50 -10.75 -8.64
CA LEU A 74 -2.57 -11.74 -8.48
C LEU A 74 -2.85 -12.12 -7.02
N LYS A 75 -1.82 -12.07 -6.15
CA LYS A 75 -1.92 -12.43 -4.73
C LYS A 75 -2.16 -11.21 -3.83
N ASN A 76 -1.65 -10.04 -4.24
CA ASN A 76 -1.65 -8.81 -3.44
C ASN A 76 -2.17 -7.60 -4.24
N PHE A 77 -3.21 -7.81 -5.06
CA PHE A 77 -3.64 -6.90 -6.12
C PHE A 77 -3.85 -5.45 -5.63
N ASP A 78 -4.52 -5.31 -4.50
CA ASP A 78 -4.82 -4.01 -3.87
C ASP A 78 -3.57 -3.23 -3.48
N ARG A 79 -2.56 -3.92 -2.94
CA ARG A 79 -1.29 -3.32 -2.52
C ARG A 79 -0.47 -2.88 -3.73
N LEU A 80 -0.34 -3.77 -4.71
CA LEU A 80 0.59 -3.62 -5.82
C LEU A 80 0.09 -2.64 -6.88
N VAL A 81 -1.19 -2.69 -7.24
CA VAL A 81 -1.78 -1.70 -8.16
C VAL A 81 -1.83 -0.31 -7.53
N SER A 82 -2.05 -0.21 -6.22
CA SER A 82 -1.90 1.06 -5.51
C SER A 82 -0.46 1.57 -5.59
N GLU A 83 0.55 0.73 -5.35
CA GLU A 83 1.97 1.11 -5.47
C GLU A 83 2.38 1.46 -6.92
N VAL A 84 1.81 0.81 -7.94
CA VAL A 84 2.14 1.01 -9.35
C VAL A 84 1.52 2.26 -9.93
N ILE A 85 0.21 2.48 -9.73
CA ILE A 85 -0.45 3.74 -10.12
C ILE A 85 0.26 4.92 -9.45
N PHE A 86 0.67 4.72 -8.21
CA PHE A 86 1.38 5.69 -7.40
C PHE A 86 2.83 5.95 -7.87
N ASN A 87 3.58 4.92 -8.25
CA ASN A 87 4.95 5.07 -8.74
C ASN A 87 5.00 5.69 -10.15
N MET A 88 3.92 5.59 -10.93
CA MET A 88 3.92 5.96 -12.34
C MET A 88 3.25 7.28 -12.68
N GLU A 89 2.28 7.74 -11.90
CA GLU A 89 1.78 9.13 -12.03
C GLU A 89 2.70 10.09 -11.24
N TYR A 90 3.89 10.27 -11.82
CA TYR A 90 4.86 11.39 -11.72
C TYR A 90 5.28 11.98 -10.37
N ASN A 91 4.84 11.45 -9.21
CA ASN A 91 5.22 12.01 -7.90
C ASN A 91 5.23 11.00 -6.74
N GLY A 92 5.07 9.70 -6.99
CA GLY A 92 4.88 8.67 -5.96
C GLY A 92 5.84 8.71 -4.78
N LYS A 93 7.17 8.78 -4.99
CA LYS A 93 8.11 8.76 -3.87
C LYS A 93 7.98 10.00 -2.97
N LYS A 94 7.92 11.21 -3.55
CA LYS A 94 7.71 12.47 -2.83
C LYS A 94 6.32 12.57 -2.22
N PHE A 95 5.30 12.10 -2.92
CA PHE A 95 3.94 12.02 -2.42
C PHE A 95 3.83 11.02 -1.27
N LYS A 96 4.55 9.89 -1.30
CA LYS A 96 4.60 8.92 -0.19
C LYS A 96 5.23 9.52 1.03
N GLU A 97 6.40 10.10 0.83
CA GLU A 97 7.20 10.74 1.87
C GLU A 97 6.37 11.88 2.48
N PHE A 98 5.75 12.72 1.65
CA PHE A 98 4.88 13.81 2.10
C PHE A 98 3.59 13.32 2.75
N LEU A 99 2.83 12.41 2.15
CA LEU A 99 1.58 11.91 2.74
C LEU A 99 1.85 11.24 4.08
N THR A 100 2.96 10.49 4.20
CA THR A 100 3.41 9.93 5.48
C THR A 100 3.75 11.05 6.45
N GLU A 101 4.49 12.09 6.04
CA GLU A 101 4.87 13.22 6.89
C GLU A 101 3.67 14.11 7.30
N ALA A 102 2.70 14.33 6.42
CA ALA A 102 1.52 15.14 6.63
C ALA A 102 0.50 14.44 7.52
N LEU A 103 0.25 13.15 7.29
CA LEU A 103 -0.57 12.31 8.17
C LEU A 103 0.12 12.07 9.52
N MET A 104 1.46 12.15 9.61
CA MET A 104 2.21 12.12 10.86
C MET A 104 2.09 13.42 11.67
N LYS A 105 2.09 14.58 11.00
CA LYS A 105 2.05 15.91 11.67
C LYS A 105 0.64 16.37 12.02
N ILE A 106 -0.36 15.98 11.23
CA ILE A 106 -1.75 16.41 11.42
C ILE A 106 -2.58 15.16 11.76
N ARG A 107 -3.22 15.19 12.94
CA ARG A 107 -3.94 14.02 13.49
C ARG A 107 -5.07 13.53 12.57
N ILE A 108 -5.71 14.43 11.81
CA ILE A 108 -6.76 14.10 10.84
C ILE A 108 -6.88 15.21 9.74
N PRO A 109 -6.00 15.25 8.72
CA PRO A 109 -6.02 16.32 7.73
C PRO A 109 -7.18 16.17 6.74
N THR A 110 -7.67 17.31 6.28
CA THR A 110 -8.60 17.44 5.15
C THR A 110 -7.89 17.22 3.82
N VAL A 111 -8.64 16.95 2.75
CA VAL A 111 -8.07 16.76 1.41
C VAL A 111 -7.35 18.01 0.93
N GLU A 112 -7.89 19.17 1.27
CA GLU A 112 -7.37 20.48 0.93
C GLU A 112 -6.01 20.73 1.62
N GLU A 113 -5.85 20.35 2.90
CA GLU A 113 -4.58 20.42 3.61
C GLU A 113 -3.53 19.45 3.05
N ILE A 114 -3.95 18.24 2.66
CA ILE A 114 -3.07 17.28 1.99
C ILE A 114 -2.60 17.85 0.64
N LYS A 115 -3.50 18.48 -0.13
CA LYS A 115 -3.18 19.12 -1.41
C LYS A 115 -2.19 20.26 -1.25
N GLU A 116 -2.43 21.21 -0.35
CA GLU A 116 -1.52 22.34 -0.12
C GLU A 116 -0.11 21.88 0.26
N GLY A 117 -0.04 20.81 1.05
CA GLY A 117 1.21 20.21 1.45
C GLY A 117 1.96 19.51 0.32
N LEU A 118 1.23 18.84 -0.58
CA LEU A 118 1.76 18.24 -1.80
C LEU A 118 2.28 19.30 -2.77
N GLU A 119 1.54 20.40 -2.95
CA GLU A 119 1.94 21.52 -3.81
C GLU A 119 3.25 22.16 -3.32
N LYS A 120 3.44 22.28 -2.00
CA LYS A 120 4.72 22.76 -1.41
C LYS A 120 5.92 21.86 -1.72
N HIS A 121 5.69 20.60 -2.08
CA HIS A 121 6.73 19.64 -2.46
C HIS A 121 6.86 19.46 -3.98
N GLY A 122 6.20 20.34 -4.76
CA GLY A 122 6.20 20.30 -6.22
C GLY A 122 5.30 19.21 -6.80
N VAL A 123 4.32 18.74 -6.03
CA VAL A 123 3.33 17.76 -6.47
C VAL A 123 2.02 18.46 -6.81
N GLU A 124 1.77 18.65 -8.10
CA GLU A 124 0.50 19.17 -8.60
C GLU A 124 -0.50 18.02 -8.81
N ILE A 125 -1.65 18.10 -8.14
CA ILE A 125 -2.75 17.14 -8.27
C ILE A 125 -4.08 17.86 -8.05
N SER A 126 -5.11 17.53 -8.84
CA SER A 126 -6.45 18.08 -8.61
C SER A 126 -7.09 17.49 -7.34
N ILE A 127 -8.02 18.23 -6.73
CA ILE A 127 -8.75 17.74 -5.54
C ILE A 127 -9.53 16.45 -5.85
N ASP A 128 -10.12 16.35 -7.03
CA ASP A 128 -10.95 15.19 -7.41
C ASP A 128 -10.10 13.93 -7.64
N GLU A 129 -8.91 14.08 -8.23
CA GLU A 129 -7.92 13.00 -8.33
C GLU A 129 -7.43 12.61 -6.94
N LEU A 130 -7.01 13.56 -6.11
CA LEU A 130 -6.55 13.30 -4.74
C LEU A 130 -7.62 12.60 -3.89
N ARG A 131 -8.89 13.00 -4.00
CA ARG A 131 -10.02 12.30 -3.34
C ARG A 131 -10.16 10.88 -3.83
N THR A 132 -10.02 10.65 -5.13
CA THR A 132 -10.10 9.31 -5.71
C THR A 132 -8.99 8.43 -5.14
N PHE A 133 -7.77 8.95 -5.05
CA PHE A 133 -6.63 8.24 -4.47
C PHE A 133 -6.80 7.92 -2.99
N LEU A 134 -7.16 8.90 -2.16
CA LEU A 134 -7.35 8.70 -0.72
C LEU A 134 -8.49 7.70 -0.44
N ASN A 135 -9.55 7.71 -1.25
CA ASN A 135 -10.62 6.70 -1.15
C ASN A 135 -10.16 5.29 -1.56
N ILE A 136 -9.28 5.16 -2.56
CA ILE A 136 -8.70 3.87 -2.93
C ILE A 136 -7.82 3.36 -1.79
N LEU A 137 -6.92 4.20 -1.25
CA LEU A 137 -6.10 3.86 -0.09
C LEU A 137 -6.94 3.47 1.13
N ALA A 138 -8.08 4.12 1.35
CA ALA A 138 -9.01 3.76 2.42
C ALA A 138 -9.70 2.40 2.19
N LYS A 139 -10.16 2.13 0.97
CA LYS A 139 -10.74 0.83 0.59
C LYS A 139 -9.73 -0.30 0.69
N CYS A 140 -8.47 -0.03 0.37
CA CYS A 140 -7.35 -0.96 0.52
C CYS A 140 -6.89 -1.14 1.98
N GLY A 141 -7.57 -0.52 2.95
CA GLY A 141 -7.25 -0.64 4.37
C GLY A 141 -5.94 0.03 4.78
N ARG A 142 -5.38 0.91 3.94
CA ARG A 142 -4.20 1.73 4.28
C ARG A 142 -4.58 2.99 5.03
N LEU A 143 -5.74 3.54 4.71
CA LEU A 143 -6.32 4.68 5.41
C LEU A 143 -7.66 4.29 6.05
N GLU A 144 -8.05 5.01 7.09
CA GLU A 144 -9.40 5.06 7.61
C GLU A 144 -10.05 6.36 7.16
N LYS A 145 -11.20 6.25 6.48
CA LYS A 145 -11.97 7.41 6.05
C LYS A 145 -12.87 7.86 7.19
N ASN A 146 -12.66 9.08 7.66
CA ASN A 146 -13.42 9.71 8.73
C ASN A 146 -14.55 10.61 8.17
N ARG A 147 -15.28 11.32 9.05
CA ARG A 147 -16.35 12.27 8.65
C ARG A 147 -15.75 13.54 8.00
N LYS A 148 -16.46 14.12 7.02
CA LYS A 148 -16.07 15.34 6.28
C LYS A 148 -14.78 15.23 5.43
N TYR A 149 -14.62 14.17 4.65
CA TYR A 149 -13.48 13.99 3.72
C TYR A 149 -12.10 13.99 4.41
N THR A 150 -12.05 13.58 5.66
CA THR A 150 -10.79 13.46 6.39
C THR A 150 -10.30 12.00 6.36
N TYR A 151 -8.99 11.81 6.34
CA TYR A 151 -8.37 10.49 6.26
C TYR A 151 -7.29 10.38 7.35
N SER A 152 -7.24 9.23 8.03
CA SER A 152 -6.14 8.85 8.92
C SER A 152 -5.50 7.56 8.41
N LEU A 153 -4.30 7.22 8.85
CA LEU A 153 -3.79 5.86 8.64
C LEU A 153 -4.71 4.88 9.38
N LYS A 154 -5.02 3.73 8.77
CA LYS A 154 -5.82 2.71 9.45
C LYS A 154 -4.97 2.18 10.60
N GLY A 155 -5.36 2.49 11.83
CA GLY A 155 -4.63 2.09 13.03
C GLY A 155 -4.39 0.58 13.04
N LEU A 156 -3.12 0.19 13.12
CA LEU A 156 -2.71 -1.21 13.18
C LEU A 156 -3.36 -1.85 14.42
N GLN A 157 -4.13 -2.92 14.24
CA GLN A 157 -4.79 -3.58 15.37
C GLN A 157 -3.76 -4.23 16.28
N LEU A 158 -4.02 -4.29 17.59
CA LEU A 158 -3.04 -4.78 18.57
C LEU A 158 -2.58 -6.22 18.27
N ASP A 159 -3.49 -7.08 17.80
CA ASP A 159 -3.17 -8.47 17.47
C ASP A 159 -2.39 -8.59 16.14
N GLU A 160 -2.55 -7.63 15.22
CA GLU A 160 -1.73 -7.52 14.00
C GLU A 160 -0.33 -6.99 14.31
N PHE A 161 -0.26 -5.99 15.19
CA PHE A 161 1.00 -5.45 15.71
C PHE A 161 1.83 -6.53 16.41
N GLU A 162 1.21 -7.37 17.23
CA GLU A 162 1.90 -8.51 17.86
C GLU A 162 2.55 -9.45 16.83
N LYS A 163 1.81 -9.83 15.78
CA LYS A 163 2.31 -10.69 14.71
C LYS A 163 3.50 -10.05 13.98
N ILE A 164 3.42 -8.73 13.74
CA ILE A 164 4.50 -7.96 13.13
C ILE A 164 5.74 -7.98 14.02
N ILE A 165 5.60 -7.69 15.32
CA ILE A 165 6.74 -7.69 16.24
C ILE A 165 7.40 -9.07 16.31
N ARG A 166 6.63 -10.16 16.40
CA ARG A 166 7.16 -11.54 16.38
C ARG A 166 7.92 -11.85 15.10
N LYS A 167 7.29 -11.63 13.95
CA LYS A 167 7.89 -11.89 12.64
C LYS A 167 9.18 -11.09 12.45
N GLU A 168 9.18 -9.82 12.79
CA GLU A 168 10.36 -8.98 12.58
C GLU A 168 11.46 -9.27 13.59
N TYR A 169 11.13 -9.69 14.81
CA TYR A 169 12.10 -10.14 15.82
C TYR A 169 12.86 -11.39 15.37
N GLU A 170 12.16 -12.34 14.74
CA GLU A 170 12.78 -13.54 14.14
C GLU A 170 13.74 -13.18 12.99
N ASN A 171 13.36 -12.18 12.17
CA ASN A 171 14.09 -11.75 10.97
C ASN A 171 15.08 -10.59 11.20
N THR A 172 15.37 -10.23 12.46
CA THR A 172 16.34 -9.18 12.78
C THR A 172 17.61 -9.80 13.31
N ASP A 173 18.75 -9.36 12.75
CA ASP A 173 20.06 -9.78 13.20
C ASP A 173 20.25 -9.42 14.66
N LYS A 174 20.67 -10.42 15.43
CA LYS A 174 20.95 -10.28 16.86
C LYS A 174 22.41 -9.86 17.03
N ASP A 175 22.67 -9.06 18.05
CA ASP A 175 24.04 -8.78 18.44
C ASP A 175 24.75 -10.06 18.95
N PRO A 176 26.06 -10.04 19.21
CA PRO A 176 26.79 -11.21 19.69
C PRO A 176 26.27 -11.80 21.01
N SER A 177 25.46 -11.07 21.78
CA SER A 177 24.82 -11.55 23.00
C SER A 177 23.43 -12.15 22.75
N GLY A 178 23.00 -12.22 21.49
CA GLY A 178 21.68 -12.73 21.10
C GLY A 178 20.55 -11.71 21.30
N LEU A 179 20.87 -10.43 21.49
CA LEU A 179 19.89 -9.38 21.80
C LEU A 179 19.67 -8.44 20.61
N ILE A 180 18.49 -7.82 20.57
CA ILE A 180 18.13 -6.84 19.54
C ILE A 180 18.09 -5.45 20.18
N TRP A 181 18.79 -4.48 19.60
CA TRP A 181 18.72 -3.09 20.08
C TRP A 181 17.33 -2.51 19.75
N PHE A 182 16.61 -2.07 20.79
CA PHE A 182 15.22 -1.67 20.66
C PHE A 182 15.01 -0.45 19.78
N GLU A 183 15.92 0.53 19.79
CA GLU A 183 15.73 1.77 19.02
C GLU A 183 15.82 1.52 17.51
N GLU A 184 16.80 0.74 17.06
CA GLU A 184 16.90 0.32 15.64
C GLU A 184 15.70 -0.54 15.23
N PHE A 185 15.27 -1.47 16.09
CA PHE A 185 14.09 -2.29 15.83
C PHE A 185 12.83 -1.43 15.71
N LYS A 186 12.62 -0.51 16.65
CA LYS A 186 11.52 0.46 16.65
C LYS A 186 11.51 1.27 15.36
N GLU A 187 12.65 1.85 14.98
CA GLU A 187 12.78 2.64 13.76
C GLU A 187 12.47 1.82 12.50
N LYS A 188 12.96 0.57 12.44
CA LYS A 188 12.66 -0.38 11.36
C LYS A 188 11.16 -0.65 11.25
N ILE A 189 10.48 -0.92 12.37
CA ILE A 189 9.03 -1.17 12.38
C ILE A 189 8.25 0.08 11.93
N ILE A 190 8.54 1.24 12.52
CA ILE A 190 7.92 2.53 12.20
C ILE A 190 8.02 2.79 10.69
N LYS A 191 9.21 2.65 10.11
CA LYS A 191 9.45 2.87 8.67
C LYS A 191 8.77 1.83 7.78
N LYS A 192 8.89 0.54 8.11
CA LYS A 192 8.41 -0.57 7.28
C LYS A 192 6.87 -0.66 7.27
N TYR A 193 6.24 -0.32 8.39
CA TYR A 193 4.80 -0.45 8.59
C TYR A 193 4.06 0.88 8.64
N PHE A 194 4.75 2.00 8.39
CA PHE A 194 4.17 3.34 8.32
C PHE A 194 3.42 3.72 9.60
N LEU A 195 4.01 3.41 10.77
CA LEU A 195 3.46 3.85 12.06
C LEU A 195 4.03 5.21 12.41
N THR A 196 3.26 6.06 13.09
CA THR A 196 3.84 7.18 13.82
C THR A 196 4.60 6.71 15.06
N LEU A 197 5.48 7.55 15.60
CA LEU A 197 6.16 7.25 16.86
C LEU A 197 5.13 7.03 17.99
N ASP A 198 4.14 7.92 18.09
CA ASP A 198 3.09 7.86 19.12
C ASP A 198 2.23 6.60 18.98
N GLU A 199 1.87 6.20 17.74
CA GLU A 199 1.12 4.97 17.50
C GLU A 199 1.95 3.73 17.87
N PHE A 200 3.23 3.71 17.50
CA PHE A 200 4.10 2.61 17.90
C PHE A 200 4.20 2.53 19.43
N GLU A 201 4.44 3.64 20.10
CA GLU A 201 4.58 3.67 21.57
C GLU A 201 3.28 3.28 22.28
N ASP A 202 2.13 3.76 21.81
CA ASP A 202 0.82 3.38 22.34
C ASP A 202 0.52 1.89 22.11
N LEU A 203 0.75 1.37 20.91
CA LEU A 203 0.58 -0.05 20.61
C LEU A 203 1.55 -0.93 21.40
N PHE A 204 2.79 -0.51 21.55
CA PHE A 204 3.82 -1.22 22.30
C PHE A 204 3.50 -1.22 23.80
N ALA A 205 3.06 -0.09 24.37
CA ALA A 205 2.62 -0.01 25.76
C ALA A 205 1.35 -0.83 26.01
N LYS A 206 0.37 -0.79 25.09
CA LYS A 206 -0.82 -1.64 25.15
C LYS A 206 -0.47 -3.12 25.07
N LEU A 207 0.48 -3.49 24.22
CA LEU A 207 0.94 -4.87 24.08
C LEU A 207 1.68 -5.35 25.34
N GLN A 208 2.55 -4.51 25.92
CA GLN A 208 3.18 -4.77 27.22
C GLN A 208 2.16 -4.91 28.34
N LYS A 209 1.11 -4.09 28.38
CA LYS A 209 0.06 -4.18 29.41
C LYS A 209 -0.81 -5.43 29.25
N LYS A 210 -1.21 -5.76 28.01
CA LYS A 210 -2.05 -6.94 27.70
C LYS A 210 -1.27 -8.24 27.86
N LYS A 211 0.04 -8.23 27.55
CA LYS A 211 0.94 -9.39 27.59
C LYS A 211 2.29 -9.02 28.24
N PRO A 212 2.34 -8.80 29.56
CA PRO A 212 3.54 -8.31 30.26
C PRO A 212 4.73 -9.26 30.26
N ARG A 213 4.52 -10.53 29.90
CA ARG A 213 5.59 -11.52 29.77
C ARG A 213 6.08 -11.72 28.35
N LEU A 214 5.34 -11.24 27.35
CA LEU A 214 5.62 -11.45 25.93
C LEU A 214 6.74 -10.53 25.43
N ILE A 215 6.61 -9.24 25.74
CA ILE A 215 7.52 -8.18 25.29
C ILE A 215 8.06 -7.46 26.51
N GLY A 216 9.39 -7.40 26.61
CA GLY A 216 10.10 -6.69 27.65
C GLY A 216 11.23 -5.85 27.08
N LEU A 217 11.73 -4.91 27.88
CA LEU A 217 12.95 -4.17 27.60
C LEU A 217 13.99 -4.47 28.67
N GLN A 218 15.15 -4.96 28.25
CA GLN A 218 16.33 -5.09 29.12
C GLN A 218 17.18 -3.83 28.96
N ARG A 219 17.29 -3.04 30.03
CA ARG A 219 18.07 -1.79 30.01
C ARG A 219 19.51 -2.05 30.43
N SER A 220 20.43 -1.48 29.66
CA SER A 220 21.82 -1.23 30.07
C SER A 220 22.01 0.26 30.39
N ARG A 221 23.23 0.69 30.73
CA ARG A 221 23.52 2.11 30.99
C ARG A 221 23.22 3.03 29.80
N THR A 222 23.30 2.54 28.56
CA THR A 222 23.20 3.37 27.34
C THR A 222 22.23 2.83 26.28
N LYS A 223 21.75 1.59 26.42
CA LYS A 223 20.89 0.93 25.42
C LYS A 223 19.75 0.17 26.08
N SER A 224 18.59 0.18 25.44
CA SER A 224 17.46 -0.71 25.75
C SER A 224 17.44 -1.84 24.71
N TYR A 225 17.42 -3.08 25.16
CA TYR A 225 17.36 -4.26 24.32
C TYR A 225 15.96 -4.86 24.37
N LEU A 226 15.46 -5.26 23.21
CA LEU A 226 14.17 -5.91 23.07
C LEU A 226 14.27 -7.37 23.51
N LEU A 227 13.39 -7.77 24.43
CA LEU A 227 13.19 -9.16 24.81
C LEU A 227 11.82 -9.61 24.30
N LEU A 228 11.82 -10.65 23.48
CA LEU A 228 10.61 -11.37 23.10
C LEU A 228 10.66 -12.76 23.73
N ARG A 229 9.59 -13.16 24.42
CA ARG A 229 9.42 -14.52 24.95
C ARG A 229 8.27 -15.20 24.21
N ASP A 230 8.32 -16.52 24.09
CA ASP A 230 7.27 -17.30 23.45
C ASP A 230 5.93 -17.23 24.20
#